data_AF-A0A9X3BML8-F1
#
_entry.id   AF-A0A9X3BML8-F1
#
_cell.length_a   1.000
_cell.length_b   1.000
_cell.length_c   1.000
_cell.angle_alpha   90.00
_cell.angle_beta   90.00
_cell.angle_gamma   90.00
#
_symmetry.space_group_name_H-M   'P 1'
#
loop_
_entity.id
_entity.type
_entity.pdbx_description
1 polymer ?
#
loop_
_entity_poly.entity_id
_entity_poly.type
_entity_poly.pdbx_seq_one_letter_code
_entity_poly.pdbx_strand_id
1 'polypeptide(L)'
;QSLGVQNVRILIPWVTIEERQGEYNWDYVDYIVEAANSRGMGILGVINQTPGWAGIPIMAGMPDPAVFGGFAEKVATRYAGKISAYEIWNEPNAINSLDPVDPAAYTRLLQAAYPLMKQVDPTITVVG
;
A
#
# COMPACT_ATOMS: atom_id res chain seq x y z
N GLN A 1 -15.54 20.34 1.52
CA GLN A 1 -14.30 21.08 1.87
C GLN A 1 -14.52 22.15 2.96
N SER A 2 -15.68 22.25 3.62
CA SER A 2 -15.99 23.30 4.62
C SER A 2 -15.11 23.27 5.89
N LEU A 3 -14.42 22.16 6.16
CA LEU A 3 -13.49 22.02 7.30
C LEU A 3 -12.03 22.36 6.95
N GLY A 4 -11.73 22.76 5.70
CA GLY A 4 -10.36 23.11 5.28
C GLY A 4 -9.39 21.93 5.12
N VAL A 5 -9.87 20.68 5.21
CA VAL A 5 -9.05 19.48 4.99
C VAL A 5 -8.59 19.41 3.53
N GLN A 6 -7.28 19.24 3.33
CA GLN A 6 -6.63 19.19 2.01
C GLN A 6 -6.04 17.82 1.67
N ASN A 7 -5.92 16.92 2.63
CA ASN A 7 -5.29 15.60 2.44
C ASN A 7 -6.18 14.49 3.01
N VAL A 8 -6.13 13.31 2.40
CA VAL A 8 -6.77 12.08 2.90
C VAL A 8 -5.74 10.97 3.07
N ARG A 9 -5.93 10.13 4.09
CA ARG A 9 -5.22 8.85 4.25
C ARG A 9 -6.17 7.73 3.86
N ILE A 10 -5.79 6.91 2.88
CA ILE A 10 -6.65 5.84 2.34
C ILE A 10 -5.91 4.50 2.42
N LEU A 11 -6.66 3.41 2.64
CA LEU A 11 -6.09 2.07 2.56
C LEU A 11 -6.04 1.59 1.11
N ILE A 12 -4.99 0.83 0.79
CA ILE A 12 -4.77 0.11 -0.47
C ILE A 12 -4.58 -1.37 -0.08
N PRO A 13 -5.69 -2.08 0.21
CA PRO A 13 -5.65 -3.44 0.71
C PRO A 13 -5.29 -4.44 -0.40
N TRP A 14 -4.09 -5.02 -0.33
CA TRP A 14 -3.61 -5.99 -1.31
C TRP A 14 -4.50 -7.23 -1.36
N VAL A 15 -5.01 -7.66 -0.19
CA VAL A 15 -5.94 -8.80 -0.06
C VAL A 15 -7.18 -8.72 -0.96
N THR A 16 -7.78 -7.54 -1.16
CA THR A 16 -8.97 -7.39 -2.03
C THR A 16 -8.59 -6.97 -3.45
N ILE A 17 -7.40 -6.40 -3.63
CA ILE A 17 -6.93 -5.97 -4.94
C ILE A 17 -6.43 -7.15 -5.76
N GLU A 18 -5.77 -8.12 -5.13
CA GLU A 18 -5.22 -9.30 -5.79
C GLU A 18 -5.66 -10.56 -5.03
N GLU A 19 -6.98 -10.81 -4.98
CA GLU A 19 -7.55 -11.99 -4.30
C GLU A 19 -6.96 -13.31 -4.84
N ARG A 20 -6.64 -13.33 -6.14
CA ARG A 20 -5.91 -14.41 -6.83
C ARG A 20 -4.66 -13.83 -7.46
N GLN A 21 -3.55 -14.55 -7.33
CA GLN A 21 -2.25 -14.11 -7.86
C GLN A 21 -2.36 -13.77 -9.35
N GLY A 22 -1.99 -12.55 -9.71
CA GLY A 22 -2.02 -12.03 -11.09
C GLY A 22 -3.37 -11.51 -11.58
N GLU A 23 -4.45 -11.67 -10.82
CA GLU A 23 -5.78 -11.11 -11.13
C GLU A 23 -6.04 -9.88 -10.26
N TYR A 24 -6.05 -8.70 -10.87
CA TYR A 24 -6.18 -7.44 -10.15
C TYR A 24 -7.57 -6.81 -10.30
N ASN A 25 -8.20 -6.45 -9.18
CA ASN A 25 -9.39 -5.62 -9.12
C ASN A 25 -9.04 -4.28 -8.43
N TRP A 26 -9.03 -3.20 -9.20
CA TRP A 26 -8.67 -1.87 -8.70
C TRP A 26 -9.87 -0.97 -8.44
N ASP A 27 -11.09 -1.40 -8.80
CA ASP A 27 -12.28 -0.54 -8.94
C ASP A 27 -12.52 0.36 -7.72
N TYR A 28 -12.44 -0.22 -6.52
CA TYR A 28 -12.70 0.51 -5.28
C TYR A 28 -11.61 1.56 -4.98
N VAL A 29 -10.34 1.21 -5.18
CA VAL A 29 -9.23 2.13 -4.90
C VAL A 29 -9.17 3.23 -5.97
N ASP A 30 -9.39 2.89 -7.24
CA ASP A 30 -9.50 3.85 -8.35
C ASP A 30 -10.58 4.90 -8.03
N TYR A 31 -11.78 4.45 -7.66
CA TYR A 31 -12.89 5.33 -7.30
C TYR A 31 -12.50 6.34 -6.22
N ILE A 32 -11.82 5.90 -5.15
CA ILE A 32 -11.40 6.78 -4.06
C ILE A 32 -10.31 7.75 -4.52
N VAL A 33 -9.29 7.24 -5.24
CA VAL A 33 -8.17 8.06 -5.73
C VAL A 33 -8.67 9.14 -6.68
N GLU A 34 -9.58 8.79 -7.60
CA GLU A 34 -10.20 9.75 -8.52
C GLU A 34 -11.07 10.77 -7.79
N ALA A 35 -11.87 10.34 -6.81
CA ALA A 35 -12.71 11.25 -6.04
C ALA A 35 -11.88 12.23 -5.16
N ALA A 36 -10.69 11.83 -4.72
CA ALA A 36 -9.78 12.73 -4.00
C ALA A 36 -9.06 13.69 -4.96
N ASN A 37 -8.53 13.17 -6.08
CA ASN A 37 -7.85 13.98 -7.08
C ASN A 37 -8.80 15.01 -7.75
N SER A 38 -10.05 14.63 -8.05
CA SER A 38 -11.04 15.55 -8.63
C SER A 38 -11.40 16.72 -7.69
N ARG A 39 -11.05 16.60 -6.40
CA ARG A 39 -11.25 17.62 -5.37
C ARG A 39 -9.95 18.35 -5.02
N GLY A 40 -8.86 18.09 -5.76
CA GLY A 40 -7.54 18.68 -5.52
C GLY A 40 -6.95 18.29 -4.16
N MET A 41 -7.32 17.12 -3.63
CA MET A 41 -6.82 16.64 -2.34
C MET A 41 -5.56 15.79 -2.53
N GLY A 42 -4.58 15.98 -1.65
CA GLY A 42 -3.43 15.08 -1.56
C GLY A 42 -3.82 13.74 -0.91
N ILE A 43 -3.06 12.70 -1.22
CA ILE A 43 -3.33 11.32 -0.77
C ILE A 43 -2.07 10.74 -0.11
N LEU A 44 -2.25 10.18 1.09
CA LEU A 44 -1.35 9.20 1.69
C LEU A 44 -1.98 7.80 1.49
N GLY A 45 -1.39 7.00 0.61
CA GLY A 45 -1.86 5.64 0.30
C GLY A 45 -1.19 4.59 1.18
N VAL A 46 -1.95 3.84 1.96
CA VAL A 46 -1.43 2.83 2.89
C VAL A 46 -1.49 1.47 2.24
N ILE A 47 -0.35 0.91 1.85
CA ILE A 47 -0.27 -0.42 1.21
C ILE A 47 -0.24 -1.46 2.32
N ASN A 48 -1.30 -2.26 2.46
CA ASN A 48 -1.48 -3.19 3.58
C ASN A 48 -2.19 -4.49 3.18
N GLN A 49 -2.34 -5.39 4.17
CA GLN A 49 -3.13 -6.62 4.14
C GLN A 49 -2.73 -7.67 3.10
N THR A 50 -2.26 -8.83 3.54
CA THR A 50 -1.76 -9.89 2.67
C THR A 50 -2.88 -10.78 2.09
N PRO A 51 -2.94 -11.04 0.77
CA PRO A 51 -3.84 -12.04 0.20
C PRO A 51 -3.41 -13.45 0.60
N GLY A 52 -4.37 -14.38 0.68
CA GLY A 52 -4.11 -15.74 1.17
C GLY A 52 -3.08 -16.55 0.38
N TRP A 53 -2.82 -16.19 -0.88
CA TRP A 53 -1.77 -16.83 -1.69
C TRP A 53 -0.37 -16.29 -1.41
N ALA A 54 -0.24 -15.11 -0.80
CA ALA A 54 1.03 -14.46 -0.49
C ALA A 54 1.45 -14.61 0.98
N GLY A 55 0.52 -14.96 1.87
CA GLY A 55 0.78 -15.18 3.28
C GLY A 55 -0.48 -15.58 4.07
N ILE A 56 -0.27 -16.29 5.16
CA ILE A 56 -1.33 -16.78 6.07
C ILE A 56 -0.94 -16.35 7.51
N PRO A 57 -1.89 -15.92 8.35
CA PRO A 57 -3.33 -15.79 8.12
C PRO A 57 -3.69 -14.78 7.02
N ILE A 58 -4.84 -14.94 6.35
CA ILE A 58 -5.30 -13.94 5.37
C ILE A 58 -5.37 -12.57 6.06
N MET A 59 -5.04 -11.50 5.34
CA MET A 59 -4.89 -10.12 5.82
C MET A 59 -3.63 -9.89 6.65
N ALA A 60 -3.37 -10.66 7.71
CA ALA A 60 -2.29 -10.34 8.65
C ALA A 60 -0.97 -11.09 8.38
N GLY A 61 -0.97 -12.16 7.61
CA GLY A 61 0.20 -13.00 7.39
C GLY A 61 1.35 -12.23 6.74
N MET A 62 2.54 -12.32 7.32
CA MET A 62 3.76 -11.72 6.78
C MET A 62 4.03 -12.24 5.37
N PRO A 63 4.03 -11.38 4.33
CA PRO A 63 4.34 -11.81 2.98
C PRO A 63 5.85 -11.95 2.78
N ASP A 64 6.23 -12.64 1.70
CA ASP A 64 7.60 -12.55 1.19
C ASP A 64 7.90 -11.09 0.79
N PRO A 65 9.03 -10.50 1.24
CA PRO A 65 9.34 -9.10 0.94
C PRO A 65 9.47 -8.78 -0.54
N ALA A 66 9.99 -9.69 -1.36
CA ALA A 66 10.14 -9.44 -2.79
C ALA A 66 8.78 -9.44 -3.50
N VAL A 67 7.88 -10.35 -3.10
CA VAL A 67 6.50 -10.37 -3.61
C VAL A 67 5.76 -9.09 -3.23
N PHE A 68 5.85 -8.67 -1.96
CA PHE A 68 5.26 -7.42 -1.49
C PHE A 68 5.85 -6.19 -2.21
N GLY A 69 7.18 -6.16 -2.40
CA GLY A 69 7.86 -5.09 -3.13
C GLY A 69 7.35 -4.95 -4.56
N GLY A 70 7.13 -6.06 -5.26
CA GLY A 70 6.54 -6.06 -6.61
C GLY A 70 5.09 -5.56 -6.61
N PHE A 71 4.30 -5.84 -5.57
CA PHE A 71 2.97 -5.24 -5.43
C PHE A 71 3.05 -3.73 -5.19
N ALA A 72 3.96 -3.28 -4.32
CA ALA A 72 4.16 -1.85 -4.06
C ALA A 72 4.59 -1.08 -5.31
N GLU A 73 5.45 -1.67 -6.16
CA GLU A 73 5.80 -1.14 -7.47
C GLU A 73 4.57 -0.98 -8.39
N LYS A 74 3.69 -1.99 -8.43
CA LYS A 74 2.44 -1.93 -9.23
C LYS A 74 1.52 -0.82 -8.75
N VAL A 75 1.37 -0.66 -7.44
CA VAL A 75 0.59 0.43 -6.83
C VAL A 75 1.18 1.79 -7.23
N ALA A 76 2.49 1.97 -7.03
CA ALA A 76 3.18 3.21 -7.39
C ALA A 76 3.05 3.55 -8.89
N THR A 77 3.19 2.54 -9.75
CA THR A 77 3.06 2.68 -11.20
C THR A 77 1.64 3.07 -11.59
N ARG A 78 0.63 2.40 -11.02
CA ARG A 78 -0.78 2.66 -11.33
C ARG A 78 -1.20 4.07 -10.98
N TYR A 79 -0.76 4.57 -9.83
CA TYR A 79 -1.16 5.87 -9.30
C TYR A 79 -0.10 6.96 -9.46
N ALA A 80 0.85 6.77 -10.38
CA ALA A 80 1.83 7.79 -10.73
C ALA A 80 1.14 9.12 -11.09
N GLY A 81 1.60 10.21 -10.47
CA GLY A 81 1.00 11.54 -10.62
C GLY A 81 -0.34 11.76 -9.89
N LYS A 82 -0.94 10.73 -9.28
CA LYS A 82 -2.19 10.82 -8.51
C LYS A 82 -1.98 10.67 -6.99
N ILE A 83 -0.94 9.96 -6.57
CA ILE A 83 -0.55 9.79 -5.16
C ILE A 83 0.95 10.06 -5.04
N SER A 84 1.33 10.97 -4.15
CA SER A 84 2.73 11.37 -3.94
C SER A 84 3.35 10.84 -2.65
N ALA A 85 2.56 10.20 -1.77
CA ALA A 85 3.03 9.61 -0.52
C ALA A 85 2.38 8.25 -0.25
N TYR A 86 3.20 7.29 0.17
CA TYR A 86 2.75 5.95 0.53
C TYR A 86 3.29 5.53 1.90
N GLU A 87 2.44 4.88 2.67
CA GLU A 87 2.77 4.24 3.93
C GLU A 87 2.90 2.74 3.70
N ILE A 88 4.02 2.16 4.13
CA ILE A 88 4.23 0.73 4.07
C ILE A 88 3.66 0.11 5.34
N TRP A 89 2.58 -0.65 5.15
CA TRP A 89 1.84 -1.32 6.21
C TRP A 89 1.07 -0.39 7.17
N ASN A 90 0.21 -0.98 7.99
CA ASN A 90 -0.50 -0.30 9.08
C ASN A 90 -0.28 -1.10 10.36
N GLU A 91 0.13 -0.47 11.47
CA GLU A 91 0.26 -1.10 12.79
C GLU A 91 1.02 -2.46 12.77
N PRO A 92 2.26 -2.52 12.24
CA PRO A 92 3.02 -3.79 12.17
C PRO A 92 3.35 -4.39 13.55
N ASN A 93 3.13 -3.64 14.63
CA ASN A 93 3.28 -4.06 16.02
C ASN A 93 2.03 -4.77 16.59
N ALA A 94 0.92 -4.82 15.85
CA ALA A 94 -0.30 -5.51 16.25
C ALA A 94 -0.44 -6.84 15.51
N ILE A 95 -0.56 -7.96 16.26
CA ILE A 95 -0.61 -9.31 15.67
C ILE A 95 -1.77 -9.53 14.69
N ASN A 96 -2.90 -8.85 14.89
CA ASN A 96 -4.03 -8.92 13.97
C ASN A 96 -3.83 -8.09 12.69
N SER A 97 -2.75 -7.31 12.62
CA SER A 97 -2.38 -6.49 11.46
C SER A 97 -1.16 -7.04 10.73
N LEU A 98 -0.17 -7.58 11.46
CA LEU A 98 0.99 -8.27 10.90
C LEU A 98 1.41 -9.43 11.83
N ASP A 99 1.39 -10.65 11.30
CA ASP A 99 1.72 -11.88 12.02
C ASP A 99 2.82 -12.65 11.25
N PRO A 100 3.97 -12.95 11.88
CA PRO A 100 4.37 -12.57 13.23
C PRO A 100 4.64 -11.07 13.39
N VAL A 101 4.47 -10.57 14.62
CA VAL A 101 4.97 -9.25 15.02
C VAL A 101 6.50 -9.33 15.12
N ASP A 102 7.17 -8.87 14.07
CA ASP A 102 8.62 -8.88 13.94
C ASP A 102 9.10 -7.57 13.27
N PRO A 103 9.73 -6.64 14.04
CA PRO A 103 10.25 -5.39 13.51
C PRO A 103 11.29 -5.56 12.40
N ALA A 104 12.11 -6.63 12.45
CA ALA A 104 13.12 -6.89 11.42
C ALA A 104 12.48 -7.43 10.14
N ALA A 105 11.43 -8.24 10.26
CA ALA A 105 10.64 -8.66 9.10
C ALA A 105 9.89 -7.49 8.45
N TYR A 106 9.25 -6.64 9.25
CA TYR A 106 8.63 -5.40 8.76
C TYR A 106 9.63 -4.49 8.05
N THR A 107 10.83 -4.30 8.61
CA THR A 107 11.90 -3.51 7.99
C THR A 107 12.28 -4.07 6.62
N ARG A 108 12.29 -5.40 6.44
CA ARG A 108 12.55 -6.03 5.14
C ARG A 108 11.46 -5.74 4.11
N LEU A 109 10.19 -5.63 4.51
CA LEU A 109 9.11 -5.19 3.61
C LEU A 109 9.37 -3.76 3.12
N LEU A 110 9.70 -2.84 4.04
CA LEU A 110 10.04 -1.45 3.71
C LEU A 110 11.24 -1.38 2.76
N GLN A 111 12.31 -2.14 3.04
CA GLN A 111 13.52 -2.20 2.21
C GLN A 111 13.25 -2.77 0.81
N ALA A 112 12.31 -3.69 0.66
CA ALA A 112 11.96 -4.26 -0.65
C ALA A 112 11.09 -3.29 -1.48
N ALA A 113 10.12 -2.62 -0.84
CA ALA A 113 9.24 -1.67 -1.53
C ALA A 113 9.94 -0.37 -1.94
N TYR A 114 10.73 0.22 -1.04
CA TYR A 114 11.34 1.54 -1.22
C TYR A 114 12.09 1.73 -2.55
N PRO A 115 13.08 0.90 -2.92
CA PRO A 115 13.85 1.12 -4.14
C PRO A 115 13.00 0.97 -5.41
N LEU A 116 12.06 0.03 -5.44
CA LEU A 116 11.18 -0.18 -6.59
C LEU A 116 10.24 1.01 -6.79
N MET A 117 9.64 1.52 -5.71
CA MET A 117 8.80 2.72 -5.78
C MET A 117 9.61 3.95 -6.22
N LYS A 118 10.85 4.09 -5.74
CA LYS A 118 11.74 5.18 -6.16
C LYS A 118 12.19 5.08 -7.63
N GLN A 119 12.24 3.88 -8.20
CA GLN A 119 12.50 3.69 -9.63
C GLN A 119 11.32 4.16 -10.48
N VAL A 120 10.09 3.96 -10.01
CA VAL A 120 8.88 4.47 -10.68
C VAL A 120 8.87 6.00 -10.67
N ASP A 121 9.06 6.60 -9.49
CA ASP A 121 9.16 8.06 -9.35
C ASP A 121 10.02 8.40 -8.12
N PRO A 122 11.20 9.04 -8.32
CA PRO A 122 12.11 9.37 -7.22
C PRO A 122 11.52 10.38 -6.23
N THR A 123 10.48 11.12 -6.62
CA THR A 123 9.81 12.13 -5.79
C THR A 123 8.78 11.54 -4.82
N ILE A 124 8.39 10.27 -5.00
CA ILE A 124 7.45 9.58 -4.09
C ILE A 124 7.97 9.62 -2.66
N THR A 125 7.15 10.10 -1.72
CA THR A 125 7.44 9.98 -0.29
C THR A 125 7.05 8.59 0.19
N VAL A 126 7.96 7.88 0.87
CA VAL A 126 7.67 6.58 1.49
C VAL A 126 7.81 6.75 3.00
N VAL A 127 6.79 6.35 3.75
CA VAL A 127 6.76 6.36 5.21
C VAL A 127 6.54 4.95 5.75
N GLY A 128 6.96 4.70 6.98
CA GLY A 128 6.82 3.42 7.68
C GLY A 128 6.95 3.57 9.19
#